data_AF-A0A925TD16-F1
#
_entry.id   AF-A0A925TD16-F1
#
_cell.length_a   1.000
_cell.length_b   1.000
_cell.length_c   1.000
_cell.angle_alpha   90.00
_cell.angle_beta   90.00
_cell.angle_gamma   90.00
#
_symmetry.space_group_name_H-M   'P 1'
#
loop_
_entity.id
_entity.type
_entity.pdbx_description
1 polymer ?
#
loop_
_entity_poly.entity_id
_entity_poly.type
_entity_poly.pdbx_seq_one_letter_code
_entity_poly.pdbx_strand_id
1 'polypeptide(L)'
;MPFHKTRIRSLCTVSGLLFAFSAGHALAQTMDYTGSIASVAPQTAISGKLATRTEIVADRGLAAMLTPGSEEALTGAIAMYEEIVAGGGWPQITAKKLNKGAKGPHVEMLRQRLVAEGYLPFDSLNIENADTYDDEIVAAVKAFQTNHGVAPTGTVGERTLAELNITAEARLFTLHENWPRISTHMQGLQSRYILVNIPSAQLETVEGGRVFSRHNIVAGKLDRPSPTLASTVSDIVFNPFWTAPASIVERDILPKYFEDANYLDQMNIRIFDGVGGPEIDPQTVDWTMTAPDRYVFRQEPGDHNALATVKINFPNSHMVYMHDTPHRELFGGNARYESSGCVRIDQVRTVIKWILGSQDGFNDTRYDMLTASEHPYEMKVQNQPDVRWMYLTAWATEDGAVNFRPDIYGLDGTGFILGQPEPRGF
;
A
#
# COMPACT_ATOMS: atom_id res chain seq x y z
N MET A 1 21.61 17.50 80.06
CA MET A 1 21.85 16.63 81.25
C MET A 1 20.51 16.51 81.99
N PRO A 2 20.03 15.35 82.46
CA PRO A 2 20.73 14.08 82.76
C PRO A 2 20.15 12.79 82.11
N PHE A 3 21.00 11.77 82.12
CA PHE A 3 20.85 10.30 82.28
C PHE A 3 19.72 9.45 81.64
N HIS A 4 20.20 8.54 80.77
CA HIS A 4 19.92 7.11 80.61
C HIS A 4 18.56 6.51 81.03
N LYS A 5 17.90 5.86 80.06
CA LYS A 5 17.34 4.50 80.23
C LYS A 5 17.47 3.67 78.95
N THR A 6 17.90 2.44 79.16
CA THR A 6 18.11 1.30 78.27
C THR A 6 16.84 0.85 77.54
N ARG A 7 16.94 0.44 76.27
CA ARG A 7 16.08 -0.62 75.70
C ARG A 7 16.86 -1.51 74.74
N ILE A 8 16.68 -2.79 74.98
CA ILE A 8 17.14 -4.00 74.29
C ILE A 8 16.61 -4.02 72.85
N ARG A 9 17.44 -4.44 71.88
CA ARG A 9 17.03 -5.30 70.75
C ARG A 9 18.23 -6.05 70.19
N SER A 10 18.14 -7.37 70.29
CA SER A 10 19.03 -8.36 69.71
C SER A 10 18.78 -8.45 68.20
N LEU A 11 19.83 -8.39 67.38
CA LEU A 11 19.78 -8.80 65.98
C LEU A 11 20.64 -10.05 65.80
N CYS A 12 19.98 -11.16 65.47
CA CYS A 12 20.59 -12.38 65.01
C CYS A 12 21.15 -12.19 63.60
N THR A 13 22.43 -12.46 63.44
CA THR A 13 23.09 -12.88 62.21
C THR A 13 22.66 -14.30 61.84
N VAL A 14 22.15 -14.52 60.63
CA VAL A 14 22.20 -15.82 59.96
C VAL A 14 22.59 -15.61 58.49
N SER A 15 23.62 -16.35 58.11
CA SER A 15 24.27 -16.42 56.80
C SER A 15 23.32 -16.71 55.64
N GLY A 16 23.36 -15.88 54.61
CA GLY A 16 22.91 -16.22 53.27
C GLY A 16 24.05 -16.87 52.49
N LEU A 17 23.85 -18.14 52.09
CA LEU A 17 24.72 -18.82 51.13
C LEU A 17 24.69 -18.06 49.79
N LEU A 18 25.83 -17.52 49.38
CA LEU A 18 26.10 -17.22 47.98
C LEU A 18 26.32 -18.55 47.23
N PHE A 19 25.41 -18.89 46.33
CA PHE A 19 25.77 -19.75 45.21
C PHE A 19 26.29 -18.85 44.08
N ALA A 20 27.59 -18.95 43.84
CA ALA A 20 28.26 -18.35 42.71
C ALA A 20 27.72 -18.99 41.42
N PHE A 21 27.04 -18.18 40.59
CA PHE A 21 26.87 -18.51 39.18
C PHE A 21 28.20 -18.26 38.49
N SER A 22 28.87 -19.35 38.12
CA SER A 22 29.97 -19.31 37.17
C SER A 22 29.47 -18.73 35.85
N ALA A 23 30.21 -17.76 35.33
CA ALA A 23 30.05 -17.21 34.00
C ALA A 23 30.29 -18.32 32.96
N GLY A 24 29.21 -19.04 32.62
CA GLY A 24 29.13 -19.89 31.45
C GLY A 24 28.87 -19.00 30.24
N HIS A 25 29.89 -18.88 29.40
CA HIS A 25 29.86 -18.32 28.05
C HIS A 25 28.46 -18.38 27.42
N ALA A 26 27.78 -17.23 27.43
CA ALA A 26 26.68 -17.00 26.51
C ALA A 26 27.31 -17.03 25.11
N LEU A 27 27.13 -18.16 24.42
CA LEU A 27 27.15 -18.16 22.97
C LEU A 27 26.00 -17.23 22.56
N ALA A 28 26.34 -15.95 22.38
CA ALA A 28 25.58 -15.05 21.54
C ALA A 28 25.62 -15.64 20.12
N GLN A 29 24.76 -16.63 19.88
CA GLN A 29 24.23 -16.81 18.55
C GLN A 29 23.32 -15.61 18.34
N THR A 30 23.90 -14.57 17.74
CA THR A 30 23.11 -13.64 16.94
C THR A 30 22.32 -14.52 15.99
N MET A 31 21.04 -14.73 16.29
CA MET A 31 20.11 -15.16 15.26
C MET A 31 20.04 -13.98 14.31
N ASP A 32 20.89 -14.02 13.29
CA ASP A 32 20.75 -13.26 12.07
C ASP A 32 19.43 -13.71 11.43
N TYR A 33 18.32 -13.21 11.96
CA TYR A 33 17.08 -13.12 11.21
C TYR A 33 17.25 -11.99 10.20
N THR A 34 18.23 -12.16 9.31
CA THR A 34 18.20 -11.59 7.97
C THR A 34 17.22 -12.46 7.20
N GLY A 35 15.96 -12.39 7.61
CA GLY A 35 14.83 -12.85 6.82
C GLY A 35 14.75 -11.95 5.60
N SER A 36 15.67 -12.16 4.65
CA SER A 36 15.36 -11.97 3.25
C SER A 36 14.19 -12.91 3.02
N ILE A 37 12.97 -12.40 3.27
CA ILE A 37 11.74 -12.91 2.70
C ILE A 37 12.13 -13.02 1.24
N ALA A 38 12.26 -14.25 0.73
CA ALA A 38 12.55 -14.48 -0.67
C ALA A 38 11.52 -13.65 -1.42
N SER A 39 11.98 -12.49 -1.90
CA SER A 39 11.15 -11.51 -2.55
C SER A 39 10.50 -12.28 -3.68
N VAL A 40 9.17 -12.41 -3.65
CA VAL A 40 8.45 -12.81 -4.85
C VAL A 40 8.95 -11.84 -5.91
N ALA A 41 9.74 -12.35 -6.86
CA ALA A 41 10.48 -11.51 -7.78
C ALA A 41 9.50 -10.51 -8.41
N PRO A 42 9.78 -9.18 -8.35
CA PRO A 42 8.85 -8.14 -8.78
C PRO A 42 8.83 -8.00 -10.29
N GLN A 43 8.92 -9.11 -11.03
CA GLN A 43 9.08 -9.13 -12.47
C GLN A 43 8.18 -10.20 -13.08
N THR A 44 6.90 -9.88 -13.15
CA THR A 44 6.06 -10.11 -14.34
C THR A 44 4.70 -9.48 -14.07
N ALA A 45 4.15 -8.77 -15.04
CA ALA A 45 2.72 -8.53 -15.11
C ALA A 45 2.03 -9.90 -15.27
N ILE A 46 1.75 -10.55 -14.15
CA ILE A 46 1.17 -11.89 -14.16
C ILE A 46 -0.31 -11.75 -14.52
N SER A 47 -0.61 -12.17 -15.73
CA SER A 47 -1.96 -12.45 -16.23
C SER A 47 -2.72 -13.33 -15.23
N GLY A 48 -3.91 -12.90 -14.86
CA GLY A 48 -4.78 -13.60 -13.91
C GLY A 48 -5.92 -12.70 -13.45
N LYS A 49 -6.89 -13.27 -12.72
CA LYS A 49 -7.92 -12.45 -12.06
C LYS A 49 -7.23 -11.45 -11.11
N LEU A 50 -7.77 -10.25 -11.04
CA LEU A 50 -7.27 -9.21 -10.14
C LEU A 50 -7.63 -9.56 -8.69
N ALA A 51 -6.70 -9.31 -7.77
CA ALA A 51 -6.96 -9.34 -6.34
C ALA A 51 -7.82 -8.15 -5.86
N THR A 52 -7.76 -7.06 -6.60
CA THR A 52 -8.36 -5.77 -6.25
C THR A 52 -9.35 -5.33 -7.32
N ARG A 53 -10.27 -4.45 -6.96
CA ARG A 53 -11.28 -3.92 -7.87
C ARG A 53 -11.56 -2.46 -7.56
N THR A 54 -11.91 -1.73 -8.60
CA THR A 54 -12.46 -0.39 -8.51
C THR A 54 -13.98 -0.48 -8.32
N GLU A 55 -14.51 0.08 -7.23
CA GLU A 55 -15.92 0.03 -6.90
C GLU A 55 -16.35 1.14 -5.93
N ILE A 56 -17.62 1.55 -6.02
CA ILE A 56 -18.31 2.33 -4.99
C ILE A 56 -18.93 1.34 -4.01
N VAL A 57 -18.69 1.54 -2.71
CA VAL A 57 -19.08 0.62 -1.62
C VAL A 57 -19.74 1.33 -0.43
N ALA A 58 -20.18 2.57 -0.65
CA ALA A 58 -20.76 3.44 0.38
C ALA A 58 -21.94 2.80 1.15
N ASP A 59 -22.68 1.90 0.51
CA ASP A 59 -23.85 1.19 1.06
C ASP A 59 -23.49 -0.04 1.89
N ARG A 60 -22.24 -0.52 1.82
CA ARG A 60 -21.81 -1.78 2.47
C ARG A 60 -21.25 -1.60 3.87
N GLY A 61 -20.97 -0.36 4.29
CA GLY A 61 -20.43 -0.07 5.63
C GLY A 61 -19.07 -0.70 5.92
N LEU A 62 -18.24 -0.91 4.88
CA LEU A 62 -16.92 -1.52 5.02
C LEU A 62 -15.98 -0.59 5.82
N ALA A 63 -15.25 -1.16 6.78
CA ALA A 63 -14.16 -0.47 7.45
C ALA A 63 -13.04 -0.13 6.44
N ALA A 64 -12.45 1.05 6.60
CA ALA A 64 -11.31 1.48 5.81
C ALA A 64 -10.02 0.76 6.24
N MET A 65 -8.99 0.80 5.39
CA MET A 65 -7.65 0.27 5.71
C MET A 65 -7.04 0.91 6.96
N LEU A 66 -7.44 2.15 7.23
CA LEU A 66 -7.02 2.91 8.40
C LEU A 66 -8.27 3.61 8.97
N THR A 67 -8.60 3.36 10.23
CA THR A 67 -9.68 3.98 11.00
C THR A 67 -9.18 4.38 12.39
N PRO A 68 -9.93 5.19 13.17
CA PRO A 68 -9.60 5.45 14.57
C PRO A 68 -9.39 4.19 15.43
N GLY A 69 -10.02 3.07 15.09
CA GLY A 69 -9.85 1.78 15.79
C GLY A 69 -8.67 0.93 15.27
N SER A 70 -7.92 1.37 14.26
CA SER A 70 -6.88 0.54 13.64
C SER A 70 -5.70 0.20 14.56
N GLU A 71 -5.33 1.08 15.51
CA GLU A 71 -4.29 0.73 16.50
C GLU A 71 -4.75 -0.41 17.41
N GLU A 72 -5.98 -0.34 17.93
CA GLU A 72 -6.54 -1.39 18.78
C GLU A 72 -6.74 -2.70 18.00
N ALA A 73 -7.26 -2.62 16.78
CA ALA A 73 -7.43 -3.78 15.91
C ALA A 73 -6.07 -4.46 15.62
N LEU A 74 -5.02 -3.69 15.31
CA LEU A 74 -3.68 -4.24 15.07
C LEU A 74 -3.08 -4.83 16.36
N THR A 75 -3.38 -4.23 17.52
CA THR A 75 -3.02 -4.79 18.83
C THR A 75 -3.63 -6.16 19.05
N GLY A 76 -4.93 -6.30 18.80
CA GLY A 76 -5.61 -7.59 18.87
C GLY A 76 -5.02 -8.60 17.89
N ALA A 77 -4.71 -8.17 16.66
CA ALA A 77 -4.08 -9.04 15.67
C ALA A 77 -2.69 -9.51 16.12
N ILE A 78 -1.84 -8.64 16.67
CA ILE A 78 -0.52 -9.04 17.18
C ILE A 78 -0.66 -10.06 18.30
N ALA A 79 -1.51 -9.80 19.30
CA ALA A 79 -1.74 -10.74 20.39
C ALA A 79 -2.23 -12.10 19.87
N MET A 80 -3.13 -12.12 18.88
CA MET A 80 -3.58 -13.36 18.23
C MET A 80 -2.41 -14.11 17.57
N TYR A 81 -1.52 -13.42 16.84
CA TYR A 81 -0.38 -14.06 16.18
C TYR A 81 0.71 -14.49 17.17
N GLU A 82 0.91 -13.78 18.28
CA GLU A 82 1.79 -14.21 19.37
C GLU A 82 1.34 -15.55 19.95
N GLU A 83 0.03 -15.75 20.20
CA GLU A 83 -0.51 -17.02 20.65
C GLU A 83 -0.34 -18.15 19.61
N ILE A 84 -0.54 -17.84 18.32
CA ILE A 84 -0.31 -18.81 17.25
C ILE A 84 1.17 -19.24 17.20
N VAL A 85 2.09 -18.29 17.30
CA VAL A 85 3.55 -18.56 17.35
C VAL A 85 3.91 -19.37 18.59
N ALA A 86 3.38 -19.02 19.77
CA ALA A 86 3.60 -19.77 21.00
C ALA A 86 3.07 -21.21 20.92
N GLY A 87 2.00 -21.43 20.14
CA GLY A 87 1.45 -22.75 19.81
C GLY A 87 2.25 -23.55 18.76
N GLY A 88 3.34 -23.01 18.22
CA GLY A 88 4.18 -23.65 17.21
C GLY A 88 3.81 -23.33 15.75
N GLY A 89 2.97 -22.31 15.53
CA GLY A 89 2.59 -21.85 14.19
C GLY A 89 1.65 -22.82 13.46
N TRP A 90 1.80 -22.89 12.14
CA TRP A 90 1.04 -23.80 11.28
C TRP A 90 1.96 -24.61 10.37
N PRO A 91 1.57 -25.84 10.00
CA PRO A 91 2.38 -26.69 9.13
C PRO A 91 2.36 -26.19 7.68
N GLN A 92 3.41 -26.51 6.92
CA GLN A 92 3.46 -26.21 5.50
C GLN A 92 2.58 -27.16 4.68
N ILE A 93 1.81 -26.59 3.76
CA ILE A 93 0.98 -27.32 2.80
C ILE A 93 1.82 -27.56 1.53
N THR A 94 2.19 -28.81 1.29
CA THR A 94 3.03 -29.22 0.14
C THR A 94 2.24 -29.67 -1.08
N ALA A 95 0.91 -29.55 -1.05
CA ALA A 95 0.04 -29.82 -2.20
C ALA A 95 0.37 -28.91 -3.38
N LYS A 96 0.24 -29.40 -4.62
CA LYS A 96 0.39 -28.57 -5.82
C LYS A 96 -0.80 -27.64 -6.07
N LYS A 97 -2.01 -28.10 -5.72
CA LYS A 97 -3.28 -27.38 -5.90
C LYS A 97 -4.37 -28.03 -5.05
N LEU A 98 -5.27 -27.25 -4.48
CA LEU A 98 -6.50 -27.74 -3.84
C LEU A 98 -7.71 -26.96 -4.37
N ASN A 99 -8.82 -27.65 -4.61
CA ASN A 99 -10.07 -27.09 -5.09
C ASN A 99 -11.27 -27.87 -4.53
N LYS A 100 -12.48 -27.33 -4.72
CA LYS A 100 -13.73 -27.96 -4.27
C LYS A 100 -13.79 -29.43 -4.68
N GLY A 101 -14.10 -30.30 -3.71
CA GLY A 101 -14.18 -31.75 -3.87
C GLY A 101 -12.86 -32.50 -3.65
N ALA A 102 -11.72 -31.81 -3.52
CA ALA A 102 -10.47 -32.45 -3.10
C ALA A 102 -10.62 -33.09 -1.70
N LYS A 103 -9.88 -34.18 -1.45
CA LYS A 103 -9.88 -34.89 -0.17
C LYS A 103 -8.48 -35.24 0.31
N GLY A 104 -8.31 -35.38 1.62
CA GLY A 104 -7.12 -35.95 2.25
C GLY A 104 -6.32 -34.96 3.12
N PRO A 105 -5.11 -35.34 3.54
CA PRO A 105 -4.40 -34.67 4.63
C PRO A 105 -4.09 -33.19 4.37
N HIS A 106 -3.85 -32.79 3.11
CA HIS A 106 -3.61 -31.38 2.79
C HIS A 106 -4.86 -30.50 2.94
N VAL A 107 -6.06 -31.07 2.85
CA VAL A 107 -7.30 -30.34 3.13
C VAL A 107 -7.47 -30.15 4.64
N GLU A 108 -7.13 -31.16 5.44
CA GLU A 108 -7.12 -31.03 6.91
C GLU A 108 -6.12 -29.96 7.37
N MET A 109 -4.91 -29.96 6.81
CA MET A 109 -3.89 -28.93 7.08
C MET A 109 -4.37 -27.53 6.67
N LEU A 110 -5.03 -27.41 5.51
CA LEU A 110 -5.65 -26.16 5.08
C LEU A 110 -6.72 -25.70 6.06
N ARG A 111 -7.56 -26.62 6.54
CA ARG A 111 -8.62 -26.30 7.52
C ARG A 111 -8.01 -25.80 8.84
N GLN A 112 -7.00 -26.50 9.37
CA GLN A 112 -6.25 -26.05 10.54
C GLN A 112 -5.65 -24.66 10.35
N ARG A 113 -5.05 -24.40 9.19
CA ARG A 113 -4.48 -23.09 8.84
C ARG A 113 -5.51 -21.98 8.82
N LEU A 114 -6.71 -22.24 8.26
CA LEU A 114 -7.81 -21.27 8.17
C LEU A 114 -8.47 -21.02 9.55
N VAL A 115 -8.56 -22.04 10.39
CA VAL A 115 -9.04 -21.90 11.78
C VAL A 115 -8.09 -21.05 12.62
N ALA A 116 -6.77 -21.23 12.47
CA ALA A 116 -5.78 -20.48 13.23
C ALA A 116 -5.93 -18.96 13.09
N GLU A 117 -6.35 -18.48 11.91
CA GLU A 117 -6.60 -17.05 11.63
C GLU A 117 -8.09 -16.66 11.69
N GLY A 118 -8.97 -17.55 12.15
CA GLY A 118 -10.39 -17.26 12.32
C GLY A 118 -11.22 -17.20 11.03
N TYR A 119 -10.70 -17.67 9.88
CA TYR A 119 -11.50 -17.82 8.64
C TYR A 119 -12.53 -18.94 8.73
N LEU A 120 -12.32 -19.89 9.65
CA LEU A 120 -13.22 -20.97 9.97
C LEU A 120 -13.39 -21.05 11.50
N PRO A 121 -14.56 -21.46 12.00
CA PRO A 121 -14.74 -21.70 13.43
C PRO A 121 -13.94 -22.92 13.88
N PHE A 122 -13.50 -22.92 15.14
CA PHE A 122 -12.73 -24.03 15.72
C PHE A 122 -13.43 -25.39 15.60
N ASP A 123 -14.76 -25.41 15.79
CA ASP A 123 -15.56 -26.63 15.70
C ASP A 123 -15.55 -27.27 14.30
N SER A 124 -15.15 -26.53 13.26
CA SER A 124 -14.99 -27.07 11.91
C SER A 124 -13.90 -28.15 11.82
N LEU A 125 -12.96 -28.21 12.78
CA LEU A 125 -11.90 -29.23 12.82
C LEU A 125 -12.44 -30.63 13.14
N ASN A 126 -13.60 -30.75 13.78
CA ASN A 126 -14.11 -32.02 14.33
C ASN A 126 -15.40 -32.49 13.63
N ILE A 127 -15.57 -32.19 12.34
CA ILE A 127 -16.74 -32.58 11.56
C ILE A 127 -16.53 -33.91 10.81
N GLU A 128 -17.63 -34.62 10.55
CA GLU A 128 -17.66 -35.76 9.64
C GLU A 128 -17.34 -35.22 8.22
N ASN A 129 -16.19 -35.59 7.65
CA ASN A 129 -15.58 -35.04 6.41
C ASN A 129 -14.70 -33.77 6.55
N ALA A 130 -14.03 -33.57 7.70
CA ALA A 130 -13.05 -32.48 7.87
C ALA A 130 -11.92 -32.50 6.80
N ASP A 131 -11.65 -33.66 6.20
CA ASP A 131 -10.69 -33.90 5.12
C ASP A 131 -11.17 -33.49 3.72
N THR A 132 -12.40 -32.99 3.59
CA THR A 132 -13.02 -32.67 2.29
C THR A 132 -13.08 -31.17 2.05
N TYR A 133 -12.68 -30.74 0.85
CA TYR A 133 -12.72 -29.34 0.41
C TYR A 133 -14.16 -28.98 0.02
N ASP A 134 -14.94 -28.58 1.00
CA ASP A 134 -16.36 -28.24 0.89
C ASP A 134 -16.59 -26.74 0.55
N ASP A 135 -17.86 -26.32 0.57
CA ASP A 135 -18.25 -24.94 0.29
C ASP A 135 -17.82 -23.96 1.40
N GLU A 136 -17.65 -24.44 2.63
CA GLU A 136 -17.17 -23.65 3.76
C GLU A 136 -15.70 -23.28 3.55
N ILE A 137 -14.85 -24.25 3.19
CA ILE A 137 -13.45 -24.01 2.82
C ILE A 137 -13.36 -23.10 1.59
N VAL A 138 -14.23 -23.27 0.58
CA VAL A 138 -14.25 -22.36 -0.58
C VAL A 138 -14.48 -20.91 -0.14
N ALA A 139 -15.43 -20.66 0.77
CA ALA A 139 -15.71 -19.33 1.28
C ALA A 139 -14.54 -18.78 2.12
N ALA A 140 -14.00 -19.59 3.03
CA ALA A 140 -12.85 -19.23 3.86
C ALA A 140 -11.59 -18.93 3.03
N VAL A 141 -11.31 -19.71 1.99
CA VAL A 141 -10.19 -19.46 1.08
C VAL A 141 -10.39 -18.17 0.28
N LYS A 142 -11.63 -17.82 -0.12
CA LYS A 142 -11.88 -16.52 -0.77
C LYS A 142 -11.64 -15.34 0.18
N ALA A 143 -12.04 -15.47 1.44
CA ALA A 143 -11.76 -14.47 2.46
C ALA A 143 -10.25 -14.33 2.70
N PHE A 144 -9.55 -15.47 2.89
CA PHE A 144 -8.09 -15.50 3.00
C PHE A 144 -7.42 -14.83 1.79
N GLN A 145 -7.83 -15.18 0.57
CA GLN A 145 -7.28 -14.60 -0.65
C GLN A 145 -7.48 -13.08 -0.69
N THR A 146 -8.68 -12.60 -0.36
CA THR A 146 -8.98 -11.15 -0.31
C THR A 146 -8.07 -10.42 0.67
N ASN A 147 -7.94 -10.95 1.88
CA ASN A 147 -7.14 -10.36 2.95
C ASN A 147 -5.63 -10.36 2.63
N HIS A 148 -5.16 -11.33 1.83
CA HIS A 148 -3.76 -11.47 1.42
C HIS A 148 -3.44 -10.87 0.04
N GLY A 149 -4.37 -10.12 -0.58
CA GLY A 149 -4.11 -9.49 -1.88
C GLY A 149 -3.95 -10.51 -3.01
N VAL A 150 -4.66 -11.64 -2.92
CA VAL A 150 -4.75 -12.67 -3.95
C VAL A 150 -6.17 -12.69 -4.52
N ALA A 151 -6.31 -13.01 -5.81
CA ALA A 151 -7.62 -13.12 -6.44
C ALA A 151 -8.53 -14.12 -5.70
N PRO A 152 -9.77 -13.73 -5.30
CA PRO A 152 -10.67 -14.55 -4.50
C PRO A 152 -11.36 -15.63 -5.36
N THR A 153 -10.57 -16.57 -5.85
CA THR A 153 -11.01 -17.68 -6.70
C THR A 153 -11.65 -18.83 -5.91
N GLY A 154 -11.36 -18.95 -4.62
CA GLY A 154 -11.74 -20.12 -3.80
C GLY A 154 -11.01 -21.41 -4.22
N THR A 155 -9.94 -21.28 -5.01
CA THR A 155 -9.04 -22.36 -5.39
C THR A 155 -7.66 -22.05 -4.81
N VAL A 156 -7.05 -23.02 -4.15
CA VAL A 156 -5.68 -22.92 -3.63
C VAL A 156 -4.72 -23.29 -4.77
N GLY A 157 -4.29 -22.29 -5.52
CA GLY A 157 -3.21 -22.40 -6.52
C GLY A 157 -1.87 -21.94 -5.95
N GLU A 158 -0.85 -21.84 -6.81
CA GLU A 158 0.53 -21.50 -6.44
C GLU A 158 0.65 -20.24 -5.56
N ARG A 159 0.01 -19.14 -5.95
CA ARG A 159 0.02 -17.89 -5.16
C ARG A 159 -0.62 -18.04 -3.79
N THR A 160 -1.77 -18.71 -3.72
CA THR A 160 -2.46 -18.93 -2.44
C THR A 160 -1.64 -19.85 -1.55
N LEU A 161 -0.99 -20.88 -2.11
CA LEU A 161 -0.08 -21.75 -1.37
C LEU A 161 1.13 -20.99 -0.83
N ALA A 162 1.71 -20.08 -1.63
CA ALA A 162 2.81 -19.24 -1.18
C ALA A 162 2.41 -18.40 0.05
N GLU A 163 1.24 -17.74 0.01
CA GLU A 163 0.73 -16.95 1.14
C GLU A 163 0.37 -17.81 2.37
N LEU A 164 -0.22 -18.99 2.16
CA LEU A 164 -0.57 -19.93 3.23
C LEU A 164 0.68 -20.46 3.96
N ASN A 165 1.79 -20.61 3.23
CA ASN A 165 3.05 -21.17 3.71
C ASN A 165 4.03 -20.13 4.27
N ILE A 166 3.69 -18.84 4.28
CA ILE A 166 4.41 -17.85 5.10
C ILE A 166 4.19 -18.23 6.56
N THR A 167 5.26 -18.28 7.37
CA THR A 167 5.16 -18.74 8.76
C THR A 167 4.48 -17.72 9.66
N ALA A 168 3.99 -18.17 10.82
CA ALA A 168 3.34 -17.31 11.79
C ALA A 168 4.30 -16.23 12.33
N GLU A 169 5.57 -16.59 12.53
CA GLU A 169 6.63 -15.67 12.98
C GLU A 169 6.88 -14.56 11.95
N ALA A 170 6.90 -14.91 10.66
CA ALA A 170 7.07 -13.92 9.60
C ALA A 170 5.87 -12.97 9.52
N ARG A 171 4.64 -13.47 9.71
CA ARG A 171 3.44 -12.61 9.77
C ARG A 171 3.42 -11.72 10.99
N LEU A 172 3.78 -12.26 12.17
CA LEU A 172 3.90 -11.48 13.40
C LEU A 172 4.94 -10.37 13.25
N PHE A 173 6.08 -10.68 12.64
CA PHE A 173 7.09 -9.69 12.28
C PHE A 173 6.50 -8.58 11.40
N THR A 174 5.80 -8.91 10.31
CA THR A 174 5.14 -7.90 9.46
C THR A 174 4.14 -7.05 10.25
N LEU A 175 3.36 -7.64 11.17
CA LEU A 175 2.43 -6.88 12.01
C LEU A 175 3.15 -5.86 12.89
N HIS A 176 4.26 -6.25 13.54
CA HIS A 176 5.08 -5.34 14.34
C HIS A 176 5.69 -4.20 13.50
N GLU A 177 6.18 -4.49 12.30
CA GLU A 177 6.75 -3.47 11.41
C GLU A 177 5.71 -2.40 11.00
N ASN A 178 4.44 -2.79 10.89
CA ASN A 178 3.37 -1.87 10.50
C ASN A 178 2.74 -1.12 11.67
N TRP A 179 2.92 -1.57 12.91
CA TRP A 179 2.40 -0.87 14.09
C TRP A 179 2.78 0.61 14.15
N PRO A 180 4.07 0.99 14.13
CA PRO A 180 4.44 2.40 14.18
C PRO A 180 3.98 3.18 12.94
N ARG A 181 3.79 2.52 11.80
CA ARG A 181 3.28 3.13 10.57
C ARG A 181 1.79 3.49 10.69
N ILE A 182 0.97 2.60 11.25
CA ILE A 182 -0.44 2.87 11.57
C ILE A 182 -0.52 4.08 12.51
N SER A 183 0.22 4.05 13.62
CA SER A 183 0.23 5.15 14.60
C SER A 183 0.58 6.49 13.96
N THR A 184 1.61 6.50 13.11
CA THR A 184 2.08 7.71 12.42
C THR A 184 1.02 8.27 11.46
N HIS A 185 0.38 7.44 10.64
CA HIS A 185 -0.61 7.90 9.68
C HIS A 185 -1.95 8.31 10.32
N MET A 186 -2.25 7.82 11.53
CA MET A 186 -3.42 8.22 12.31
C MET A 186 -3.33 9.62 12.90
N GLN A 187 -2.13 10.15 13.10
CA GLN A 187 -1.96 11.46 13.71
C GLN A 187 -2.66 12.55 12.90
N GLY A 188 -3.54 13.29 13.60
CA GLY A 188 -4.29 14.41 13.03
C GLY A 188 -5.29 14.02 11.93
N LEU A 189 -5.58 12.72 11.73
CA LEU A 189 -6.50 12.25 10.69
C LEU A 189 -7.93 12.73 10.96
N GLN A 190 -8.47 13.51 10.04
CA GLN A 190 -9.84 14.03 10.13
C GLN A 190 -10.88 12.96 9.76
N SER A 191 -12.17 13.29 9.88
CA SER A 191 -13.26 12.34 9.55
C SER A 191 -13.36 12.01 8.07
N ARG A 192 -12.81 12.85 7.20
CA ARG A 192 -12.90 12.74 5.74
C ARG A 192 -11.51 12.75 5.11
N TYR A 193 -11.15 11.63 4.48
CA TYR A 193 -9.78 11.42 4.01
C TYR A 193 -9.69 10.47 2.82
N ILE A 194 -8.55 10.54 2.15
CA ILE A 194 -8.12 9.66 1.08
C ILE A 194 -6.93 8.85 1.58
N LEU A 195 -7.05 7.54 1.52
CA LEU A 195 -5.96 6.61 1.79
C LEU A 195 -5.41 6.11 0.46
N VAL A 196 -4.11 6.22 0.26
CA VAL A 196 -3.35 5.55 -0.80
C VAL A 196 -2.45 4.56 -0.10
N ASN A 197 -2.73 3.26 -0.21
CA ASN A 197 -1.84 2.23 0.32
C ASN A 197 -1.00 1.68 -0.83
N ILE A 198 0.30 2.00 -0.82
CA ILE A 198 1.21 1.72 -1.93
C ILE A 198 1.35 0.20 -2.14
N PRO A 199 1.72 -0.64 -1.15
CA PRO A 199 1.76 -2.10 -1.27
C PRO A 199 0.48 -2.78 -1.77
N SER A 200 -0.69 -2.23 -1.45
CA SER A 200 -1.97 -2.79 -1.93
C SER A 200 -2.31 -2.34 -3.35
N ALA A 201 -1.60 -1.33 -3.88
CA ALA A 201 -1.94 -0.62 -5.10
C ALA A 201 -3.43 -0.24 -5.16
N GLN A 202 -3.96 0.25 -4.04
CA GLN A 202 -5.33 0.76 -3.94
C GLN A 202 -5.41 2.12 -3.26
N LEU A 203 -6.45 2.85 -3.64
CA LEU A 203 -6.91 4.07 -3.00
C LEU A 203 -8.30 3.84 -2.39
N GLU A 204 -8.55 4.39 -1.21
CA GLU A 204 -9.87 4.48 -0.58
C GLU A 204 -10.25 5.95 -0.33
N THR A 205 -11.48 6.32 -0.68
CA THR A 205 -12.10 7.54 -0.17
C THR A 205 -12.94 7.19 1.05
N VAL A 206 -12.73 7.88 2.16
CA VAL A 206 -13.27 7.48 3.47
C VAL A 206 -13.97 8.64 4.15
N GLU A 207 -15.13 8.34 4.74
CA GLU A 207 -15.90 9.28 5.54
C GLU A 207 -16.42 8.59 6.80
N GLY A 208 -16.11 9.15 7.97
CA GLY A 208 -16.51 8.57 9.26
C GLY A 208 -15.97 7.16 9.50
N GLY A 209 -14.76 6.86 9.01
CA GLY A 209 -14.13 5.53 9.13
C GLY A 209 -14.68 4.47 8.15
N ARG A 210 -15.63 4.84 7.28
CA ARG A 210 -16.25 3.93 6.31
C ARG A 210 -15.83 4.26 4.88
N VAL A 211 -15.57 3.21 4.10
CA VAL A 211 -15.17 3.36 2.71
C VAL A 211 -16.36 3.79 1.87
N PHE A 212 -16.23 4.93 1.18
CA PHE A 212 -17.17 5.36 0.16
C PHE A 212 -16.88 4.66 -1.18
N SER A 213 -15.61 4.63 -1.59
CA SER A 213 -15.17 3.98 -2.83
C SER A 213 -13.73 3.48 -2.73
N ARG A 214 -13.43 2.41 -3.48
CA ARG A 214 -12.10 1.83 -3.66
C ARG A 214 -11.70 1.94 -5.12
N HIS A 215 -10.43 2.24 -5.38
CA HIS A 215 -9.89 2.38 -6.73
C HIS A 215 -8.59 1.61 -6.85
N ASN A 216 -8.41 0.89 -7.95
CA ASN A 216 -7.08 0.45 -8.34
C ASN A 216 -6.24 1.67 -8.68
N ILE A 217 -4.97 1.66 -8.27
CA ILE A 217 -4.01 2.69 -8.63
C ILE A 217 -2.77 2.11 -9.30
N VAL A 218 -2.00 2.99 -9.95
CA VAL A 218 -0.62 2.72 -10.36
C VAL A 218 0.33 3.60 -9.56
N ALA A 219 1.22 2.98 -8.80
CA ALA A 219 2.23 3.64 -7.98
C ALA A 219 3.62 3.59 -8.65
N GLY A 220 4.62 4.14 -7.97
CA GLY A 220 6.01 4.24 -8.42
C GLY A 220 6.64 2.88 -8.72
N LYS A 221 7.60 2.87 -9.65
CA LYS A 221 8.49 1.74 -9.91
C LYS A 221 9.42 1.51 -8.72
N LEU A 222 10.05 0.35 -8.67
CA LEU A 222 11.08 0.07 -7.66
C LEU A 222 12.25 1.06 -7.76
N ASP A 223 12.67 1.42 -8.97
CA ASP A 223 13.75 2.40 -9.20
C ASP A 223 13.32 3.86 -8.97
N ARG A 224 12.01 4.10 -8.81
CA ARG A 224 11.39 5.43 -8.64
C ARG A 224 10.17 5.31 -7.71
N PRO A 225 10.38 4.96 -6.43
CA PRO A 225 9.29 4.58 -5.54
C PRO A 225 8.43 5.80 -5.17
N SER A 226 7.13 5.55 -5.00
CA SER A 226 6.22 6.54 -4.41
C SER A 226 6.58 6.80 -2.94
N PRO A 227 6.63 8.08 -2.49
CA PRO A 227 6.84 8.41 -1.09
C PRO A 227 5.63 8.07 -0.21
N THR A 228 5.84 7.95 1.09
CA THR A 228 4.78 8.04 2.10
C THR A 228 4.71 9.45 2.66
N LEU A 229 3.49 9.97 2.85
CA LEU A 229 3.27 11.34 3.30
C LEU A 229 1.89 11.51 3.94
N ALA A 230 1.72 12.60 4.67
CA ALA A 230 0.45 13.11 5.15
C ALA A 230 0.26 14.56 4.68
N SER A 231 -0.90 14.87 4.12
CA SER A 231 -1.23 16.20 3.59
C SER A 231 -2.74 16.42 3.54
N THR A 232 -3.19 17.49 2.90
CA THR A 232 -4.59 17.79 2.57
C THR A 232 -4.71 18.14 1.08
N VAL A 233 -5.82 17.78 0.44
CA VAL A 233 -6.04 18.16 -0.96
C VAL A 233 -6.16 19.67 -1.08
N SER A 234 -5.30 20.32 -1.88
CA SER A 234 -5.33 21.78 -2.07
C SER A 234 -6.28 22.21 -3.19
N ASP A 235 -6.15 21.58 -4.35
CA ASP A 235 -6.80 21.98 -5.58
C ASP A 235 -6.89 20.80 -6.58
N ILE A 236 -7.84 20.92 -7.50
CA ILE A 236 -8.00 20.06 -8.66
C ILE A 236 -7.71 20.89 -9.91
N VAL A 237 -6.79 20.43 -10.74
CA VAL A 237 -6.53 21.02 -12.07
C VAL A 237 -7.18 20.13 -13.12
N PHE A 238 -8.19 20.66 -13.80
CA PHE A 238 -8.81 20.06 -14.97
C PHE A 238 -7.99 20.37 -16.22
N ASN A 239 -7.86 19.41 -17.12
CA ASN A 239 -7.07 19.49 -18.35
C ASN A 239 -5.67 20.10 -18.11
N PRO A 240 -4.88 19.51 -17.18
CA PRO A 240 -3.61 20.10 -16.79
C PRO A 240 -2.59 20.06 -17.94
N PHE A 241 -1.74 21.07 -18.00
CA PHE A 241 -0.43 20.90 -18.65
C PHE A 241 0.36 19.82 -17.90
N TRP A 242 1.13 19.03 -18.63
CA TRP A 242 2.11 18.13 -18.01
C TRP A 242 3.53 18.59 -18.32
N THR A 243 4.25 19.05 -17.31
CA THR A 243 5.68 19.31 -17.43
C THR A 243 6.45 18.02 -17.14
N ALA A 244 7.15 17.50 -18.15
CA ALA A 244 7.92 16.28 -18.02
C ALA A 244 9.14 16.51 -17.10
N PRO A 245 9.36 15.68 -16.07
CA PRO A 245 10.60 15.70 -15.29
C PRO A 245 11.81 15.42 -16.17
N ALA A 246 12.97 15.98 -15.81
CA ALA A 246 14.22 15.80 -16.56
C ALA A 246 14.57 14.33 -16.83
N SER A 247 14.34 13.45 -15.85
CA SER A 247 14.56 12.00 -16.01
C SER A 247 13.64 11.33 -17.04
N ILE A 248 12.41 11.84 -17.21
CA ILE A 248 11.47 11.37 -18.24
C ILE A 248 11.84 11.95 -19.60
N VAL A 249 12.30 13.20 -19.64
CA VAL A 249 12.83 13.82 -20.86
C VAL A 249 13.98 12.97 -21.41
N GLU A 250 14.94 12.63 -20.56
CA GLU A 250 16.13 11.86 -20.93
C GLU A 250 15.81 10.40 -21.28
N ARG A 251 15.04 9.70 -20.44
CA ARG A 251 14.86 8.24 -20.55
C ARG A 251 13.73 7.83 -21.49
N ASP A 252 12.74 8.69 -21.70
CA ASP A 252 11.49 8.31 -22.39
C ASP A 252 11.15 9.21 -23.59
N ILE A 253 11.36 10.53 -23.51
CA ILE A 253 10.95 11.48 -24.57
C ILE A 253 12.02 11.60 -25.67
N LEU A 254 13.26 11.96 -25.31
CA LEU A 254 14.33 12.18 -26.28
C LEU A 254 14.64 10.93 -27.13
N PRO A 255 14.70 9.70 -26.57
CA PRO A 255 14.91 8.50 -27.39
C PRO A 255 13.87 8.34 -28.49
N LYS A 256 12.59 8.60 -28.20
CA LYS A 256 11.51 8.53 -29.18
C LYS A 256 11.56 9.66 -30.19
N TYR A 257 11.94 10.87 -29.76
CA TYR A 257 12.16 11.99 -30.66
C TYR A 257 13.32 11.74 -31.64
N PHE A 258 14.38 11.06 -31.22
CA PHE A 258 15.47 10.67 -32.12
C PHE A 258 15.06 9.60 -33.14
N GLU A 259 14.09 8.75 -32.80
CA GLU A 259 13.52 7.76 -33.72
C GLU A 259 12.51 8.39 -34.70
N ASP A 260 11.67 9.32 -34.23
CA ASP A 260 10.69 10.06 -35.04
C ASP A 260 10.62 11.53 -34.61
N ALA A 261 11.07 12.43 -35.49
CA ALA A 261 11.04 13.88 -35.25
C ALA A 261 9.62 14.45 -35.10
N ASN A 262 8.58 13.75 -35.56
CA ASN A 262 7.19 14.15 -35.38
C ASN A 262 6.63 13.76 -34.00
N TYR A 263 7.38 13.02 -33.18
CA TYR A 263 6.90 12.50 -31.90
C TYR A 263 6.41 13.62 -30.96
N LEU A 264 7.11 14.75 -30.92
CA LEU A 264 6.71 15.88 -30.07
C LEU A 264 5.37 16.46 -30.51
N ASP A 265 5.16 16.66 -31.82
CA ASP A 265 3.89 17.15 -32.36
C ASP A 265 2.75 16.15 -32.15
N GLN A 266 3.00 14.86 -32.40
CA GLN A 266 2.03 13.77 -32.18
C GLN A 266 1.58 13.71 -30.72
N MET A 267 2.50 13.96 -29.78
CA MET A 267 2.21 13.97 -28.35
C MET A 267 1.80 15.36 -27.83
N ASN A 268 1.73 16.39 -28.69
CA ASN A 268 1.44 17.78 -28.33
C ASN A 268 2.38 18.33 -27.24
N ILE A 269 3.68 18.04 -27.37
CA ILE A 269 4.74 18.47 -26.48
C ILE A 269 5.42 19.71 -27.07
N ARG A 270 5.39 20.80 -26.32
CA ARG A 270 6.10 22.05 -26.63
C ARG A 270 7.33 22.19 -25.75
N ILE A 271 8.36 22.87 -26.28
CA ILE A 271 9.61 23.07 -25.56
C ILE A 271 9.84 24.55 -25.30
N PHE A 272 10.21 24.88 -24.07
CA PHE A 272 10.48 26.25 -23.64
C PHE A 272 11.91 26.42 -23.15
N ASP A 273 12.48 27.59 -23.40
CA ASP A 273 13.81 28.00 -22.95
C ASP A 273 13.84 28.28 -21.43
N GLY A 274 13.80 27.22 -20.63
CA GLY A 274 13.69 27.30 -19.18
C GLY A 274 12.27 27.63 -18.69
N VAL A 275 12.11 27.69 -17.37
CA VAL A 275 10.80 27.95 -16.74
C VAL A 275 10.34 29.36 -17.06
N GLY A 276 9.21 29.48 -17.76
CA GLY A 276 8.65 30.77 -18.17
C GLY A 276 9.35 31.44 -19.36
N GLY A 277 10.30 30.76 -19.99
CA GLY A 277 10.96 31.22 -21.21
C GLY A 277 10.08 31.11 -22.46
N PRO A 278 10.53 31.66 -23.59
CA PRO A 278 9.85 31.53 -24.88
C PRO A 278 9.84 30.08 -25.37
N GLU A 279 8.83 29.75 -26.18
CA GLU A 279 8.80 28.49 -26.94
C GLU A 279 9.94 28.48 -27.97
N ILE A 280 10.60 27.33 -28.13
CA ILE A 280 11.72 27.15 -29.06
C ILE A 280 11.43 26.04 -30.06
N ASP A 281 12.06 26.13 -31.23
CA ASP A 281 12.04 25.05 -32.21
C ASP A 281 13.03 23.94 -31.77
N PRO A 282 12.54 22.70 -31.54
CA PRO A 282 13.40 21.60 -31.10
C PRO A 282 14.52 21.27 -32.08
N GLN A 283 14.40 21.61 -33.37
CA GLN A 283 15.44 21.35 -34.38
C GLN A 283 16.65 22.28 -34.27
N THR A 284 16.53 23.36 -33.49
CA THR A 284 17.61 24.33 -33.27
C THR A 284 18.55 23.95 -32.12
N VAL A 285 18.25 22.87 -31.40
CA VAL A 285 18.99 22.42 -30.21
C VAL A 285 19.72 21.09 -30.49
N ASP A 286 20.99 21.03 -30.09
CA ASP A 286 21.72 19.76 -30.02
C ASP A 286 21.38 19.03 -28.70
N TRP A 287 20.43 18.11 -28.79
CA TRP A 287 19.94 17.31 -27.65
C TRP A 287 20.99 16.35 -27.09
N THR A 288 22.05 16.01 -27.84
CA THR A 288 23.09 15.08 -27.36
C THR A 288 24.06 15.75 -26.38
N MET A 289 24.14 17.09 -26.42
CA MET A 289 25.02 17.89 -25.57
C MET A 289 24.26 18.73 -24.53
N THR A 290 22.94 18.66 -24.53
CA THR A 290 22.07 19.50 -23.69
C THR A 290 21.71 18.76 -22.40
N ALA A 291 21.85 19.44 -21.26
CA ALA A 291 21.37 18.91 -20.00
C ALA A 291 19.83 18.76 -20.04
N PRO A 292 19.25 17.60 -19.63
CA PRO A 292 17.81 17.34 -19.75
C PRO A 292 16.90 18.31 -18.98
N ASP A 293 17.43 19.04 -18.01
CA ASP A 293 16.73 20.04 -17.19
C ASP A 293 16.87 21.49 -17.71
N ARG A 294 17.68 21.72 -18.76
CA ARG A 294 17.89 23.06 -19.33
C ARG A 294 16.63 23.62 -19.97
N TYR A 295 15.85 22.76 -20.62
CA TYR A 295 14.62 23.11 -21.33
C TYR A 295 13.41 22.49 -20.64
N VAL A 296 12.26 23.14 -20.78
CA VAL A 296 11.01 22.67 -20.20
C VAL A 296 10.18 22.01 -21.30
N PHE A 297 10.03 20.69 -21.20
CA PHE A 297 9.13 19.92 -22.04
C PHE A 297 7.74 19.94 -21.40
N ARG A 298 6.80 20.66 -22.03
CA ARG A 298 5.42 20.78 -21.56
C ARG A 298 4.48 20.15 -22.57
N GLN A 299 3.81 19.10 -22.15
CA GLN A 299 2.71 18.53 -22.89
C GLN A 299 1.44 19.35 -22.63
N GLU A 300 0.81 19.75 -23.72
CA GLU A 300 -0.46 20.46 -23.73
C GLU A 300 -1.62 19.52 -23.37
N PRO A 301 -2.78 20.04 -22.94
CA PRO A 301 -3.94 19.21 -22.64
C PRO A 301 -4.45 18.45 -23.89
N GLY A 302 -5.12 17.32 -23.65
CA GLY A 302 -5.72 16.48 -24.69
C GLY A 302 -5.68 15.00 -24.35
N ASP A 303 -6.24 14.17 -25.23
CA ASP A 303 -6.42 12.72 -25.02
C ASP A 303 -5.13 11.94 -24.76
N HIS A 304 -3.99 12.43 -25.26
CA HIS A 304 -2.67 11.81 -25.09
C HIS A 304 -1.85 12.41 -23.95
N ASN A 305 -2.39 13.40 -23.23
CA ASN A 305 -1.71 14.02 -22.10
C ASN A 305 -1.44 12.96 -21.01
N ALA A 306 -0.21 12.91 -20.49
CA ALA A 306 0.17 11.92 -19.48
C ALA A 306 -0.65 11.98 -18.19
N LEU A 307 -1.27 13.14 -17.90
CA LEU A 307 -2.18 13.39 -16.78
C LEU A 307 -3.66 13.33 -17.19
N ALA A 308 -3.95 13.08 -18.46
CA ALA A 308 -5.29 13.07 -19.06
C ALA A 308 -6.17 14.24 -18.59
N THR A 309 -7.28 13.95 -17.92
CA THR A 309 -8.33 14.94 -17.68
C THR A 309 -8.17 15.73 -16.37
N VAL A 310 -7.50 15.17 -15.36
CA VAL A 310 -7.44 15.78 -14.02
C VAL A 310 -6.14 15.48 -13.27
N LYS A 311 -5.69 16.48 -12.49
CA LYS A 311 -4.62 16.38 -11.50
C LYS A 311 -5.15 16.83 -10.13
N ILE A 312 -4.88 16.05 -9.10
CA ILE A 312 -5.21 16.33 -7.70
C ILE A 312 -3.92 16.74 -6.98
N ASN A 313 -3.83 18.01 -6.58
CA ASN A 313 -2.69 18.53 -5.87
C ASN A 313 -2.90 18.51 -4.35
N PHE A 314 -1.79 18.40 -3.64
CA PHE A 314 -1.71 18.53 -2.19
C PHE A 314 -0.28 18.98 -1.83
N PRO A 315 -0.08 19.83 -0.81
CA PRO A 315 1.25 20.30 -0.43
C PRO A 315 2.15 19.13 -0.03
N ASN A 316 3.34 19.01 -0.64
CA ASN A 316 4.34 18.03 -0.27
C ASN A 316 5.74 18.43 -0.78
N SER A 317 6.79 17.92 -0.12
CA SER A 317 8.19 18.16 -0.48
C SER A 317 8.73 17.23 -1.58
N HIS A 318 7.92 16.26 -2.05
CA HIS A 318 8.34 15.22 -2.99
C HIS A 318 7.94 15.52 -4.44
N MET A 319 7.24 16.64 -4.69
CA MET A 319 6.70 17.02 -6.00
C MET A 319 5.77 15.98 -6.62
N VAL A 320 5.14 15.13 -5.79
CA VAL A 320 4.19 14.11 -6.24
C VAL A 320 2.75 14.61 -6.17
N TYR A 321 1.88 13.97 -6.95
CA TYR A 321 0.44 14.26 -7.02
C TYR A 321 -0.32 13.01 -7.42
N MET A 322 -1.66 13.05 -7.31
CA MET A 322 -2.53 12.03 -7.91
C MET A 322 -3.12 12.55 -9.22
N HIS A 323 -3.34 11.69 -10.20
CA HIS A 323 -3.85 12.14 -11.51
C HIS A 323 -4.58 11.05 -12.29
N ASP A 324 -5.26 11.47 -13.35
CA ASP A 324 -5.85 10.60 -14.37
C ASP A 324 -4.79 10.03 -15.32
N THR A 325 -5.14 9.08 -16.18
CA THR A 325 -4.20 8.57 -17.18
C THR A 325 -4.91 8.10 -18.45
N PRO A 326 -4.29 8.30 -19.64
CA PRO A 326 -4.79 7.71 -20.88
C PRO A 326 -4.56 6.18 -20.92
N HIS A 327 -3.65 5.66 -20.10
CA HIS A 327 -3.25 4.26 -20.06
C HIS A 327 -4.12 3.42 -19.09
N ARG A 328 -5.39 3.23 -19.44
CA ARG A 328 -6.37 2.49 -18.61
C ARG A 328 -6.03 1.02 -18.45
N GLU A 329 -5.34 0.44 -19.43
CA GLU A 329 -4.88 -0.94 -19.43
C GLU A 329 -3.99 -1.29 -18.24
N LEU A 330 -3.30 -0.30 -17.65
CA LEU A 330 -2.42 -0.49 -16.49
C LEU A 330 -3.19 -0.95 -15.23
N PHE A 331 -4.48 -0.64 -15.13
CA PHE A 331 -5.31 -1.07 -14.00
C PHE A 331 -5.74 -2.54 -14.07
N GLY A 332 -5.51 -3.19 -15.21
CA GLY A 332 -5.79 -4.61 -15.45
C GLY A 332 -4.73 -5.58 -14.90
N GLY A 333 -3.59 -5.07 -14.43
CA GLY A 333 -2.48 -5.86 -13.88
C GLY A 333 -2.54 -6.04 -12.36
N ASN A 334 -2.01 -7.16 -11.84
CA ASN A 334 -1.84 -7.37 -10.39
C ASN A 334 -0.63 -6.58 -9.84
N ALA A 335 0.44 -6.41 -10.63
CA ALA A 335 1.57 -5.54 -10.30
C ALA A 335 1.35 -4.19 -10.98
N ARG A 336 1.11 -3.13 -10.19
CA ARG A 336 0.79 -1.78 -10.69
C ARG A 336 1.78 -0.75 -10.17
N TYR A 337 3.04 -0.99 -10.46
CA TYR A 337 4.20 -0.18 -10.04
C TYR A 337 4.93 0.32 -11.27
N GLU A 338 4.27 1.21 -12.04
CA GLU A 338 4.72 1.65 -13.36
C GLU A 338 4.85 3.18 -13.48
N SER A 339 4.70 3.91 -12.39
CA SER A 339 4.85 5.38 -12.36
C SER A 339 6.26 5.82 -11.95
N SER A 340 6.52 7.12 -11.98
CA SER A 340 7.74 7.75 -11.45
C SER A 340 7.50 8.46 -10.13
N GLY A 341 6.76 7.82 -9.22
CA GLY A 341 6.48 8.33 -7.87
C GLY A 341 5.07 8.88 -7.68
N CYS A 342 4.48 9.52 -8.70
CA CYS A 342 3.08 9.98 -8.66
C CYS A 342 2.08 8.80 -8.68
N VAL A 343 0.80 9.05 -8.36
CA VAL A 343 -0.23 8.00 -8.31
C VAL A 343 -1.29 8.22 -9.39
N ARG A 344 -1.48 7.23 -10.26
CA ARG A 344 -2.57 7.22 -11.25
C ARG A 344 -3.78 6.53 -10.66
N ILE A 345 -4.98 7.09 -10.87
CA ILE A 345 -6.23 6.60 -10.27
C ILE A 345 -7.16 6.04 -11.34
N ASP A 346 -7.61 4.79 -11.17
CA ASP A 346 -8.71 4.25 -11.97
C ASP A 346 -10.04 4.93 -11.59
N GLN A 347 -10.91 5.19 -12.56
CA GLN A 347 -12.20 5.87 -12.31
C GLN A 347 -12.09 7.18 -11.50
N VAL A 348 -11.04 7.98 -11.75
CA VAL A 348 -10.75 9.22 -11.04
C VAL A 348 -11.93 10.20 -10.93
N ARG A 349 -12.87 10.19 -11.91
CA ARG A 349 -14.12 10.96 -11.85
C ARG A 349 -14.87 10.76 -10.54
N THR A 350 -14.95 9.52 -10.04
CA THR A 350 -15.59 9.19 -8.77
C THR A 350 -14.89 9.86 -7.59
N VAL A 351 -13.56 9.88 -7.59
CA VAL A 351 -12.75 10.53 -6.56
C VAL A 351 -12.93 12.06 -6.61
N ILE A 352 -12.91 12.67 -7.80
CA ILE A 352 -13.13 14.12 -7.95
C ILE A 352 -14.53 14.52 -7.50
N LYS A 353 -15.55 13.77 -7.92
CA LYS A 353 -16.94 13.99 -7.49
C LYS A 353 -17.10 13.83 -5.99
N TRP A 354 -16.40 12.88 -5.38
CA TRP A 354 -16.35 12.79 -3.93
C TRP A 354 -15.71 14.07 -3.37
N ILE A 355 -14.46 14.39 -3.70
CA ILE A 355 -13.71 15.55 -3.17
C ILE A 355 -14.53 16.85 -3.24
N LEU A 356 -15.08 17.17 -4.41
CA LEU A 356 -15.74 18.44 -4.71
C LEU A 356 -17.27 18.43 -4.53
N GLY A 357 -17.89 17.27 -4.25
CA GLY A 357 -19.35 17.10 -4.35
C GLY A 357 -20.18 17.93 -3.36
N SER A 358 -19.57 18.39 -2.26
CA SER A 358 -20.21 19.28 -1.28
C SER A 358 -19.88 20.76 -1.51
N GLN A 359 -19.07 21.09 -2.52
CA GLN A 359 -18.72 22.47 -2.86
C GLN A 359 -19.81 23.10 -3.73
N ASP A 360 -20.30 24.26 -3.31
CA ASP A 360 -21.33 25.00 -4.03
C ASP A 360 -20.97 25.23 -5.50
N GLY A 361 -21.93 24.96 -6.38
CA GLY A 361 -21.76 25.13 -7.82
C GLY A 361 -20.99 24.00 -8.52
N PHE A 362 -20.54 22.97 -7.81
CA PHE A 362 -19.97 21.77 -8.43
C PHE A 362 -21.01 20.64 -8.55
N ASN A 363 -21.15 20.08 -9.75
CA ASN A 363 -22.03 18.95 -10.04
C ASN A 363 -21.53 18.20 -11.29
N ASP A 364 -22.22 17.12 -11.67
CA ASP A 364 -21.83 16.27 -12.80
C ASP A 364 -21.74 17.05 -14.12
N THR A 365 -22.70 17.93 -14.38
CA THR A 365 -22.71 18.77 -15.58
C THR A 365 -21.49 19.69 -15.61
N ARG A 366 -21.11 20.28 -14.46
CA ARG A 366 -19.91 21.13 -14.38
C ARG A 366 -18.64 20.32 -14.56
N TYR A 367 -18.54 19.11 -14.00
CA TYR A 367 -17.41 18.23 -14.24
C TYR A 367 -17.26 17.94 -15.74
N ASP A 368 -18.34 17.50 -16.40
CA ASP A 368 -18.33 17.14 -17.81
C ASP A 368 -17.98 18.35 -18.70
N MET A 369 -18.50 19.54 -18.37
CA MET A 369 -18.17 20.78 -19.08
C MET A 369 -16.68 21.14 -18.94
N LEU A 370 -16.11 21.03 -17.74
CA LEU A 370 -14.71 21.34 -17.49
C LEU A 370 -13.80 20.37 -18.25
N THR A 371 -14.04 19.06 -18.16
CA THR A 371 -13.20 18.07 -18.85
C THR A 371 -13.33 18.13 -20.37
N ALA A 372 -14.53 18.40 -20.90
CA ALA A 372 -14.75 18.53 -22.34
C ALA A 372 -14.15 19.81 -22.95
N SER A 373 -13.78 20.80 -22.12
CA SER A 373 -13.24 22.06 -22.63
C SER A 373 -11.84 21.94 -23.20
N GLU A 374 -11.04 20.94 -22.77
CA GLU A 374 -9.59 20.83 -23.03
C GLU A 374 -8.77 22.07 -22.64
N HIS A 375 -9.38 23.02 -21.92
CA HIS A 375 -8.68 24.21 -21.42
C HIS A 375 -8.33 23.99 -19.94
N PRO A 376 -7.10 24.32 -19.51
CA PRO A 376 -6.70 24.19 -18.12
C PRO A 376 -7.59 25.02 -17.21
N TYR A 377 -8.07 24.41 -16.14
CA TYR A 377 -8.86 25.10 -15.12
C TYR A 377 -8.51 24.58 -13.73
N GLU A 378 -8.04 25.47 -12.87
CA GLU A 378 -7.75 25.16 -11.47
C GLU A 378 -8.94 25.48 -10.59
N MET A 379 -9.34 24.52 -9.75
CA MET A 379 -10.39 24.66 -8.76
C MET A 379 -9.83 24.37 -7.37
N LYS A 380 -9.87 25.36 -6.48
CA LYS A 380 -9.53 25.17 -5.07
C LYS A 380 -10.52 24.22 -4.40
N VAL A 381 -10.01 23.37 -3.51
CA VAL A 381 -10.85 22.47 -2.72
C VAL A 381 -11.25 23.16 -1.42
N GLN A 382 -12.56 23.25 -1.18
CA GLN A 382 -13.15 23.62 0.11
C GLN A 382 -13.33 22.36 0.97
N ASN A 383 -13.27 22.49 2.30
CA ASN A 383 -13.35 21.34 3.23
C ASN A 383 -12.37 20.22 2.84
N GLN A 384 -11.10 20.62 2.69
CA GLN A 384 -10.02 19.80 2.15
C GLN A 384 -9.95 18.44 2.86
N PRO A 385 -10.22 17.31 2.17
CA PRO A 385 -10.03 16.01 2.76
C PRO A 385 -8.53 15.77 2.99
N ASP A 386 -8.23 15.10 4.09
CA ASP A 386 -6.89 14.61 4.40
C ASP A 386 -6.44 13.62 3.32
N VAL A 387 -5.14 13.57 3.06
CA VAL A 387 -4.50 12.57 2.20
C VAL A 387 -3.43 11.86 3.00
N ARG A 388 -3.42 10.54 2.95
CA ARG A 388 -2.35 9.69 3.47
C ARG A 388 -1.86 8.80 2.36
N TRP A 389 -0.59 8.94 1.99
CA TRP A 389 0.10 7.92 1.20
C TRP A 389 0.90 7.08 2.16
N MET A 390 0.56 5.81 2.22
CA MET A 390 0.97 4.88 3.25
C MET A 390 1.69 3.70 2.63
N TYR A 391 2.56 3.10 3.43
CA TYR A 391 3.20 1.84 3.11
C TYR A 391 2.80 0.81 4.17
N LEU A 392 1.62 0.22 4.01
CA LEU A 392 1.11 -0.79 4.94
C LEU A 392 1.15 -2.17 4.26
N THR A 393 2.09 -3.01 4.70
CA THR A 393 2.19 -4.42 4.31
C THR A 393 1.38 -5.34 5.24
N ALA A 394 0.94 -4.82 6.40
CA ALA A 394 -0.08 -5.44 7.23
C ALA A 394 -0.96 -4.39 7.92
N TRP A 395 -2.25 -4.70 8.08
CA TRP A 395 -3.18 -3.92 8.90
C TRP A 395 -4.34 -4.81 9.37
N ALA A 396 -5.02 -4.41 10.44
CA ALA A 396 -6.23 -5.08 10.91
C ALA A 396 -7.40 -4.12 10.89
N THR A 397 -8.59 -4.65 10.65
CA THR A 397 -9.86 -3.91 10.67
C THR A 397 -10.69 -4.31 11.87
N GLU A 398 -11.60 -3.43 12.30
CA GLU A 398 -12.41 -3.60 13.52
C GLU A 398 -13.38 -4.80 13.45
N ASP A 399 -13.59 -5.38 12.26
CA ASP A 399 -14.32 -6.63 12.05
C ASP A 399 -13.47 -7.90 12.31
N GLY A 400 -12.22 -7.73 12.76
CA GLY A 400 -11.29 -8.80 13.08
C GLY A 400 -10.47 -9.33 11.90
N ALA A 401 -10.66 -8.79 10.69
CA ALA A 401 -9.88 -9.21 9.54
C ALA A 401 -8.44 -8.65 9.59
N VAL A 402 -7.47 -9.54 9.46
CA VAL A 402 -6.04 -9.19 9.33
C VAL A 402 -5.64 -9.28 7.86
N ASN A 403 -5.10 -8.20 7.33
CA ASN A 403 -4.75 -8.04 5.93
C ASN A 403 -3.24 -7.98 5.76
N PHE A 404 -2.74 -8.57 4.67
CA PHE A 404 -1.32 -8.55 4.30
C PHE A 404 -1.11 -8.22 2.83
N ARG A 405 -0.02 -7.53 2.51
CA ARG A 405 0.44 -7.25 1.14
C ARG A 405 1.94 -7.50 1.03
N PRO A 406 2.44 -7.85 -0.17
CA PRO A 406 3.87 -8.01 -0.39
C PRO A 406 4.66 -6.74 -0.09
N ASP A 407 5.86 -6.90 0.46
CA ASP A 407 6.79 -5.80 0.73
C ASP A 407 7.54 -5.37 -0.55
N ILE A 408 6.83 -4.69 -1.44
CA ILE A 408 7.27 -4.37 -2.82
C ILE A 408 8.50 -3.46 -2.92
N TYR A 409 8.73 -2.58 -1.95
CA TYR A 409 9.93 -1.75 -1.80
C TYR A 409 10.87 -2.26 -0.69
N GLY A 410 10.58 -3.42 -0.09
CA GLY A 410 11.40 -4.06 0.95
C GLY A 410 11.64 -3.21 2.20
N LEU A 411 10.65 -2.46 2.65
CA LEU A 411 10.78 -1.49 3.74
C LEU A 411 10.58 -2.13 5.12
N ASP A 412 10.03 -3.33 5.19
CA ASP A 412 9.89 -4.08 6.44
C ASP A 412 11.29 -4.49 6.95
N GLY A 413 11.56 -4.25 8.23
CA GLY A 413 12.86 -4.48 8.88
C GLY A 413 13.87 -3.35 8.71
N THR A 414 13.52 -2.27 8.01
CA THR A 414 14.43 -1.12 7.83
C THR A 414 14.18 0.01 8.83
N GLY A 415 13.07 -0.06 9.59
CA GLY A 415 12.60 1.03 10.45
C GLY A 415 11.97 2.20 9.68
N PHE A 416 11.71 2.05 8.37
CA PHE A 416 11.05 3.06 7.56
C PHE A 416 9.59 3.29 7.98
N ILE A 417 9.24 4.55 8.22
CA ILE A 417 7.90 4.98 8.63
C ILE A 417 7.29 5.96 7.62
N LEU A 418 7.94 7.11 7.41
CA LEU A 418 7.44 8.20 6.58
C LEU A 418 8.55 8.80 5.71
N GLY A 419 8.25 9.19 4.47
CA GLY A 419 9.16 9.94 3.60
C GLY A 419 9.37 9.29 2.24
N GLN A 420 10.53 9.52 1.64
CA GLN A 420 10.90 8.98 0.33
C GLN A 420 11.68 7.66 0.51
N PRO A 421 11.17 6.51 0.04
CA PRO A 421 11.96 5.29 -0.03
C PRO A 421 13.14 5.46 -0.98
N GLU A 422 14.27 4.82 -0.65
CA GLU A 422 15.41 4.72 -1.55
C GLU A 422 15.05 3.88 -2.79
N PRO A 423 15.47 4.29 -3.99
CA PRO A 423 15.36 3.48 -5.20
C PRO A 423 15.92 2.07 -5.02
N ARG A 424 15.24 1.08 -5.61
CA ARG A 424 15.72 -0.30 -5.70
C ARG A 424 15.93 -0.72 -7.15
N GLY A 425 17.13 -1.22 -7.42
CA GLY A 425 17.63 -1.70 -8.71
C GLY A 425 19.13 -1.41 -8.78
N PHE A 426 20.03 -2.34 -9.09
CA PHE A 426 19.93 -3.64 -9.78
C PHE A 426 20.19 -4.84 -8.87
#